data_AF-A0A925RJL4-F1
#
_entry.id   AF-A0A925RJL4-F1
#
_cell.length_a   1.000
_cell.length_b   1.000
_cell.length_c   1.000
_cell.angle_alpha   90.00
_cell.angle_beta   90.00
_cell.angle_gamma   90.00
#
_symmetry.space_group_name_H-M   'P 1'
#
loop_
_entity.id
_entity.type
_entity.pdbx_description
1 polymer ?
#
loop_
_entity_poly.entity_id
_entity_poly.type
_entity_poly.pdbx_seq_one_letter_code
_entity_poly.pdbx_strand_id
1 'polypeptide(L)'
;TQGNFGGELNLLNGEVKVAFIPAIHSSSVASDGSPATFAGNPGGFLVSVKNGPVIYHTGDTDLFSDMALIPKFRNVTLMLACIGDQFTMGPQRAAEAVKLVNPTTVMPMHYGVFNLPGTPQAFSQALQQQGVKSQLKLMKVGEVMKL
;
A
#
# COMPACT_ATOMS: atom_id res chain seq x y z
N THR A 1 -3.97 5.32 19.54
CA THR A 1 -3.04 5.68 18.44
C THR A 1 -2.60 7.13 18.63
N GLN A 2 -1.47 7.59 18.08
CA GLN A 2 -1.07 9.01 18.11
C GLN A 2 -1.67 9.83 16.95
N GLY A 3 -2.44 9.21 16.05
CA GLY A 3 -3.10 9.87 14.93
C GLY A 3 -4.30 9.07 14.40
N ASN A 4 -5.03 9.66 13.44
CA ASN A 4 -6.24 9.12 12.83
C ASN A 4 -6.34 9.59 11.36
N PHE A 5 -7.24 9.01 10.57
CA PHE A 5 -7.43 9.40 9.17
C PHE A 5 -7.77 10.89 9.01
N GLY A 6 -7.20 11.49 7.97
CA GLY A 6 -7.22 12.93 7.76
C GLY A 6 -6.10 13.69 8.51
N GLY A 7 -5.42 13.05 9.46
CA GLY A 7 -4.26 13.60 10.16
C GLY A 7 -2.93 13.30 9.47
N GLU A 8 -1.94 14.16 9.74
CA GLU A 8 -0.53 13.97 9.38
C GLU A 8 0.32 14.16 10.64
N LEU A 9 1.19 13.20 10.96
CA LEU A 9 2.21 13.38 11.99
C LEU A 9 3.41 14.11 11.41
N ASN A 10 3.98 15.01 12.20
CA ASN A 10 5.24 15.66 11.91
C ASN A 10 6.27 15.17 12.95
N LEU A 11 7.27 14.44 12.48
CA LEU A 11 8.26 13.76 13.30
C LEU A 11 9.65 14.35 13.04
N LEU A 12 10.54 14.20 14.02
CA LEU A 12 11.95 14.58 13.89
C LEU A 12 12.12 16.02 13.38
N ASN A 13 11.37 16.97 13.94
CA ASN A 13 11.38 18.39 13.55
C ASN A 13 11.10 18.64 12.06
N GLY A 14 10.23 17.84 11.44
CA GLY A 14 9.83 17.99 10.04
C GLY A 14 10.64 17.19 9.04
N GLU A 15 11.59 16.39 9.50
CA GLU A 15 12.36 15.49 8.63
C GLU A 15 11.50 14.33 8.11
N VAL A 16 10.49 13.90 8.86
CA VAL A 16 9.55 12.86 8.43
C VAL A 16 8.12 13.30 8.68
N LYS A 17 7.29 13.17 7.65
CA LYS A 17 5.83 13.36 7.73
C LYS A 17 5.12 12.05 7.45
N VAL A 18 4.10 11.72 8.24
CA VAL A 18 3.33 10.48 8.08
C VAL A 18 1.84 10.82 8.00
N ALA A 19 1.26 10.71 6.81
CA ALA A 19 -0.19 10.85 6.63
C ALA A 19 -0.86 9.47 6.74
N PHE A 20 -1.99 9.42 7.46
CA PHE A 20 -2.80 8.19 7.59
C PHE A 20 -3.80 8.14 6.44
N ILE A 21 -3.73 7.08 5.63
CA ILE A 21 -4.56 6.89 4.44
C ILE A 21 -5.62 5.83 4.74
N PRO A 22 -6.92 6.08 4.51
CA PRO A 22 -7.94 5.05 4.66
C PRO A 22 -7.65 3.82 3.80
N ALA A 23 -8.05 2.65 4.28
CA ALA A 23 -8.11 1.42 3.51
C ALA A 23 -9.55 0.86 3.55
N ILE A 24 -9.91 0.06 2.55
CA ILE A 24 -11.17 -0.69 2.55
C ILE A 24 -10.86 -2.13 2.93
N HIS A 25 -11.07 -2.46 4.21
CA HIS A 25 -10.82 -3.79 4.77
C HIS A 25 -11.59 -3.99 6.08
N SER A 26 -11.71 -5.23 6.56
CA SER A 26 -12.12 -5.48 7.94
C SER A 26 -10.92 -5.28 8.90
N SER A 27 -11.20 -5.09 10.18
CA SER A 27 -10.16 -4.93 11.19
C SER A 27 -10.68 -5.53 12.48
N SER A 28 -10.40 -6.80 12.66
CA SER A 28 -10.78 -7.54 13.86
C SER A 28 -9.63 -8.40 14.32
N VAL A 29 -9.42 -8.44 15.63
CA VAL A 29 -8.40 -9.25 16.27
C VAL A 29 -9.09 -10.28 17.15
N ALA A 30 -8.63 -11.52 17.05
CA ALA A 30 -9.01 -12.60 17.96
C ALA A 30 -7.77 -13.01 18.74
N SER A 31 -7.89 -13.18 20.05
CA SER A 31 -6.94 -13.95 20.84
C SER A 31 -7.46 -15.38 21.04
N ASP A 32 -6.56 -16.33 21.27
CA ASP A 32 -6.92 -17.75 21.39
C ASP A 32 -8.11 -17.98 22.33
N GLY A 33 -9.19 -18.52 21.76
CA GLY A 33 -10.43 -18.85 22.47
C GLY A 33 -11.43 -17.70 22.66
N SER A 34 -11.10 -16.47 22.23
CA SER A 34 -12.01 -15.32 22.30
C SER A 34 -12.70 -15.02 20.95
N PRO A 35 -13.93 -14.47 20.96
CA PRO A 35 -14.54 -13.93 19.76
C PRO A 35 -13.70 -12.79 19.17
N ALA A 36 -13.72 -12.66 17.84
CA ALA A 36 -13.06 -11.54 17.17
C ALA A 36 -13.64 -10.20 17.65
N THR A 37 -12.76 -9.25 17.96
CA THR A 37 -13.11 -7.90 18.44
C THR A 37 -12.65 -6.85 17.45
N PHE A 38 -13.45 -5.81 17.25
CA PHE A 38 -13.12 -4.71 16.34
C PHE A 38 -11.86 -3.97 16.80
N ALA A 39 -10.88 -3.82 15.90
CA ALA A 39 -9.57 -3.27 16.21
C ALA A 39 -9.36 -1.83 15.70
N GLY A 40 -10.42 -1.15 15.28
CA GLY A 40 -10.37 0.18 14.68
C GLY A 40 -10.42 0.13 13.16
N ASN A 41 -10.32 1.27 12.48
CA ASN A 41 -10.42 1.31 11.03
C ASN A 41 -9.08 0.91 10.36
N PRO A 42 -9.08 0.12 9.28
CA PRO A 42 -7.86 -0.25 8.56
C PRO A 42 -7.31 0.94 7.78
N GLY A 43 -5.99 0.99 7.62
CA GLY A 43 -5.35 2.06 6.88
C GLY A 43 -3.97 1.72 6.37
N GLY A 44 -3.53 2.55 5.41
CA GLY A 44 -2.16 2.65 4.95
C GLY A 44 -1.48 3.91 5.46
N PHE A 45 -0.23 4.10 5.04
CA PHE A 45 0.60 5.22 5.44
C PHE A 45 1.32 5.83 4.25
N LEU A 46 1.29 7.16 4.18
CA LEU A 46 2.15 7.91 3.27
C LEU A 46 3.27 8.55 4.08
N VAL A 47 4.48 8.00 3.95
CA VAL A 47 5.67 8.44 4.67
C VAL A 47 6.50 9.31 3.74
N SER A 48 6.62 10.59 4.06
CA SER A 48 7.41 11.57 3.30
C SER A 48 8.68 11.91 4.07
N VAL A 49 9.84 11.62 3.50
CA VAL A 49 11.14 12.05 4.03
C VAL A 49 11.51 13.37 3.37
N LYS A 50 11.91 14.37 4.17
CA LYS A 50 12.33 15.67 3.66
C LYS A 50 13.54 15.51 2.73
N ASN A 51 13.45 16.09 1.54
CA ASN A 51 14.45 15.94 0.46
C ASN A 51 14.74 14.47 0.09
N GLY A 52 13.80 13.57 0.36
CA GLY A 52 13.95 12.14 0.15
C GLY A 52 12.69 11.52 -0.45
N PRO A 53 12.55 10.19 -0.35
CA PRO A 53 11.44 9.47 -0.98
C PRO A 53 10.11 9.75 -0.26
N VAL A 54 9.03 9.62 -1.04
CA VAL A 54 7.68 9.46 -0.53
C VAL A 54 7.27 8.00 -0.73
N ILE A 55 6.99 7.31 0.37
CA ILE A 55 6.64 5.89 0.39
C ILE A 55 5.17 5.75 0.75
N TYR A 56 4.39 5.11 -0.11
CA TYR A 56 3.01 4.74 0.18
C TYR A 56 2.93 3.25 0.52
N HIS A 57 2.68 2.95 1.79
CA HIS A 57 2.32 1.60 2.23
C HIS A 57 0.79 1.48 2.20
N THR A 58 0.24 0.72 1.25
CA THR A 58 -1.22 0.61 1.06
C THR A 58 -1.93 -0.01 2.26
N GLY A 59 -1.24 -0.89 2.99
CA GLY A 59 -1.90 -1.78 3.94
C GLY A 59 -2.73 -2.83 3.21
N ASP A 60 -3.59 -3.52 3.94
CA ASP A 60 -4.57 -4.42 3.37
C ASP A 60 -5.79 -3.61 2.97
N THR A 61 -6.10 -3.58 1.68
CA THR A 61 -7.18 -2.75 1.13
C THR A 61 -7.73 -3.35 -0.15
N ASP A 62 -8.94 -2.93 -0.54
CA ASP A 62 -9.41 -2.93 -1.93
C ASP A 62 -8.89 -1.70 -2.70
N LEU A 63 -9.07 -1.70 -4.02
CA LEU A 63 -9.07 -0.53 -4.89
C LEU A 63 -10.28 0.35 -4.57
N PHE A 64 -10.03 1.65 -4.43
CA PHE A 64 -11.09 2.65 -4.28
C PHE A 64 -10.71 3.96 -4.97
N SER A 65 -11.71 4.74 -5.38
CA SER A 65 -11.53 5.95 -6.21
C SER A 65 -10.60 6.97 -5.58
N ASP A 66 -10.62 7.11 -4.25
CA ASP A 66 -9.90 8.17 -3.55
C ASP A 66 -8.38 7.95 -3.53
N MET A 67 -7.90 6.76 -3.95
CA MET A 67 -6.48 6.57 -4.25
C MET A 67 -5.98 7.58 -5.30
N ALA A 68 -6.85 8.06 -6.20
CA ALA A 68 -6.54 9.11 -7.18
C ALA A 68 -6.30 10.49 -6.56
N LEU A 69 -6.64 10.69 -5.28
CA LEU A 69 -6.38 11.93 -4.56
C LEU A 69 -4.93 12.01 -4.07
N ILE A 70 -4.28 10.88 -3.81
CA ILE A 70 -2.90 10.80 -3.29
C ILE A 70 -1.92 11.64 -4.12
N PRO A 71 -1.82 11.49 -5.46
CA PRO A 71 -0.88 12.26 -6.27
C PRO A 71 -1.17 13.76 -6.29
N LYS A 72 -2.36 14.22 -5.87
CA LYS A 72 -2.67 15.66 -5.75
C LYS A 72 -1.94 16.32 -4.58
N PHE A 73 -1.51 15.54 -3.60
CA PHE A 73 -0.85 16.04 -2.39
C PHE A 73 0.64 15.68 -2.33
N ARG A 74 1.03 14.51 -2.85
CA ARG A 74 2.43 14.05 -2.86
C ARG A 74 2.71 13.19 -4.09
N ASN A 75 3.85 13.43 -4.73
CA ASN A 75 4.38 12.52 -5.74
C ASN A 75 4.98 11.29 -5.06
N VAL A 76 4.40 10.11 -5.29
CA VAL A 76 4.83 8.86 -4.65
C VAL A 76 6.07 8.31 -5.35
N THR A 77 7.18 8.17 -4.62
CA THR A 77 8.41 7.56 -5.13
C THR A 77 8.26 6.04 -5.17
N LEU A 78 7.76 5.44 -4.08
CA LEU A 78 7.59 4.01 -3.94
C LEU A 78 6.19 3.70 -3.41
N MET A 79 5.44 2.88 -4.12
CA MET A 79 4.20 2.27 -3.62
C MET A 79 4.44 0.81 -3.28
N LEU A 80 4.12 0.43 -2.05
CA LEU A 80 4.04 -0.97 -1.61
C LEU A 80 2.58 -1.41 -1.77
N ALA A 81 2.30 -2.21 -2.80
CA ALA A 81 0.95 -2.60 -3.19
C ALA A 81 0.65 -4.04 -2.74
N CYS A 82 -0.37 -4.24 -1.90
CA CYS A 82 -0.88 -5.58 -1.65
C CYS A 82 -1.44 -6.16 -2.96
N ILE A 83 -1.06 -7.41 -3.27
CA ILE A 83 -1.50 -8.10 -4.49
C ILE A 83 -2.03 -9.50 -4.19
N GLY A 84 -2.37 -9.79 -2.93
CA GLY A 84 -2.69 -11.13 -2.45
C GLY A 84 -4.00 -11.70 -2.98
N ASP A 85 -4.90 -10.84 -3.49
CA ASP A 85 -6.31 -11.19 -3.70
C ASP A 85 -6.94 -11.71 -2.39
N GLN A 86 -8.05 -12.45 -2.43
CA GLN A 86 -8.80 -13.10 -1.33
C GLN A 86 -9.16 -12.21 -0.13
N PHE A 87 -8.16 -11.62 0.53
CA PHE A 87 -8.28 -10.63 1.60
C PHE A 87 -7.91 -9.21 1.13
N THR A 88 -7.06 -9.05 0.11
CA THR A 88 -6.56 -7.74 -0.34
C THR A 88 -6.86 -7.49 -1.83
N MET A 89 -6.30 -6.43 -2.42
CA MET A 89 -6.32 -6.27 -3.88
C MET A 89 -5.73 -7.50 -4.57
N GLY A 90 -6.46 -8.04 -5.55
CA GLY A 90 -5.86 -8.94 -6.53
C GLY A 90 -5.02 -8.17 -7.55
N PRO A 91 -4.18 -8.86 -8.34
CA PRO A 91 -3.27 -8.25 -9.32
C PRO A 91 -3.89 -7.20 -10.25
N GLN A 92 -5.10 -7.44 -10.77
CA GLN A 92 -5.77 -6.49 -11.66
C GLN A 92 -6.20 -5.19 -10.96
N ARG A 93 -6.78 -5.30 -9.76
CA ARG A 93 -7.21 -4.14 -8.97
C ARG A 93 -6.00 -3.35 -8.45
N ALA A 94 -4.95 -4.06 -8.06
CA ALA A 94 -3.69 -3.44 -7.66
C ALA A 94 -3.06 -2.65 -8.82
N ALA A 95 -3.10 -3.15 -10.05
CA ALA A 95 -2.59 -2.41 -11.20
C ALA A 95 -3.37 -1.10 -11.44
N GLU A 96 -4.68 -1.11 -11.25
CA GLU A 96 -5.50 0.12 -11.40
C GLU A 96 -5.21 1.09 -10.25
N ALA A 97 -4.99 0.57 -9.02
CA ALA A 97 -4.54 1.39 -7.90
C ALA A 97 -3.20 2.07 -8.21
N VAL A 98 -2.24 1.35 -8.80
CA VAL A 98 -0.97 1.94 -9.24
C VAL A 98 -1.19 3.01 -10.30
N LYS A 99 -2.12 2.81 -11.24
CA LYS A 99 -2.48 3.81 -12.24
C LYS A 99 -3.05 5.09 -11.61
N LEU A 100 -3.93 4.96 -10.62
CA LEU A 100 -4.52 6.09 -9.90
C LEU A 100 -3.48 6.85 -9.06
N VAL A 101 -2.60 6.12 -8.38
CA VAL A 101 -1.56 6.70 -7.51
C VAL A 101 -0.38 7.25 -8.31
N ASN A 102 -0.11 6.67 -9.48
CA ASN A 102 0.98 6.98 -10.40
C ASN A 102 2.37 7.10 -9.71
N PRO A 103 2.84 6.08 -8.97
CA PRO A 103 4.14 6.12 -8.31
C PRO A 103 5.28 5.95 -9.33
N THR A 104 6.48 6.43 -9.00
CA THR A 104 7.69 6.15 -9.82
C THR A 104 7.97 4.65 -9.87
N THR A 105 7.97 4.00 -8.70
CA THR A 105 8.22 2.57 -8.54
C THR A 105 7.07 1.92 -7.79
N VAL A 106 6.66 0.73 -8.21
CA VAL A 106 5.75 -0.13 -7.45
C VAL A 106 6.45 -1.42 -7.07
N MET A 107 6.26 -1.81 -5.81
CA MET A 107 6.70 -3.09 -5.27
C MET A 107 5.48 -3.86 -4.76
N PRO A 108 5.19 -5.05 -5.32
CA PRO A 108 4.12 -5.87 -4.80
C PRO A 108 4.50 -6.45 -3.43
N MET A 109 3.49 -6.63 -2.58
CA MET A 109 3.59 -7.30 -1.28
C MET A 109 2.34 -8.15 -1.03
N HIS A 110 2.28 -8.83 0.12
CA HIS A 110 1.12 -9.64 0.52
C HIS A 110 0.79 -10.81 -0.44
N TYR A 111 1.80 -11.43 -1.06
CA TYR A 111 1.68 -12.61 -1.92
C TYR A 111 2.69 -13.70 -1.53
N GLY A 112 2.52 -14.90 -2.09
CA GLY A 112 3.47 -16.01 -1.88
C GLY A 112 3.45 -16.59 -0.46
N VAL A 113 2.45 -16.23 0.32
CA VAL A 113 2.18 -16.71 1.69
C VAL A 113 0.74 -17.24 1.75
N PHE A 114 0.46 -18.16 2.69
CA PHE A 114 -0.89 -18.68 2.96
C PHE A 114 -1.68 -19.22 1.74
N ASN A 115 -0.99 -19.68 0.69
CA ASN A 115 -1.58 -20.11 -0.58
C ASN A 115 -2.51 -19.08 -1.25
N LEU A 116 -2.22 -17.79 -1.05
CA LEU A 116 -2.97 -16.71 -1.70
C LEU A 116 -2.80 -16.75 -3.24
N PRO A 117 -3.86 -16.48 -4.03
CA PRO A 117 -3.83 -16.69 -5.47
C PRO A 117 -3.12 -15.57 -6.24
N GLY A 118 -2.91 -14.41 -5.63
CA GLY A 118 -2.19 -13.31 -6.23
C GLY A 118 -0.72 -13.63 -6.54
N THR A 119 -0.26 -13.30 -7.76
CA THR A 119 1.13 -13.55 -8.19
C THR A 119 1.79 -12.32 -8.83
N PRO A 120 3.13 -12.17 -8.68
CA PRO A 120 3.88 -11.14 -9.38
C PRO A 120 3.75 -11.20 -10.91
N GLN A 121 3.62 -12.41 -11.46
CA GLN A 121 3.41 -12.65 -12.89
C GLN A 121 2.11 -11.99 -13.37
N ALA A 122 0.98 -12.31 -12.70
CA ALA A 122 -0.31 -11.73 -13.04
C ALA A 122 -0.32 -10.21 -12.82
N PHE A 123 0.38 -9.73 -11.79
CA PHE A 123 0.49 -8.29 -11.52
C PHE A 123 1.26 -7.55 -12.60
N SER A 124 2.41 -8.10 -13.02
CA SER A 124 3.19 -7.57 -14.14
C SER A 124 2.36 -7.48 -15.42
N GLN A 125 1.60 -8.54 -15.74
CA GLN A 125 0.71 -8.55 -16.90
C GLN A 125 -0.39 -7.49 -16.80
N ALA A 126 -1.01 -7.34 -15.63
CA ALA A 126 -2.05 -6.33 -15.41
C ALA A 126 -1.51 -4.90 -15.55
N LEU A 127 -0.32 -4.62 -15.01
CA LEU A 127 0.35 -3.32 -15.17
C LEU A 127 0.57 -2.98 -16.65
N GLN A 128 1.02 -3.95 -17.45
CA GLN A 128 1.23 -3.77 -18.89
C GLN A 128 -0.09 -3.54 -19.63
N GLN A 129 -1.11 -4.36 -19.37
CA GLN A 129 -2.43 -4.26 -20.00
C GLN A 129 -3.11 -2.90 -19.74
N GLN A 130 -2.90 -2.33 -18.55
CA GLN A 130 -3.46 -1.03 -18.18
C GLN A 130 -2.59 0.16 -18.57
N GLY A 131 -1.44 -0.09 -19.21
CA GLY A 131 -0.53 0.96 -19.69
C GLY A 131 0.21 1.70 -18.58
N VAL A 132 0.33 1.09 -17.39
CA VAL A 132 1.05 1.68 -16.25
C VAL A 132 2.53 1.85 -16.59
N LYS A 133 3.08 3.02 -16.23
CA LYS A 133 4.47 3.40 -16.52
C LYS A 133 5.43 3.23 -15.34
N SER A 134 4.89 2.99 -14.15
CA SER A 134 5.68 2.75 -12.94
C SER A 134 6.64 1.58 -13.12
N GLN A 135 7.85 1.72 -12.58
CA GLN A 135 8.81 0.63 -12.56
C GLN A 135 8.34 -0.46 -11.59
N LEU A 136 8.12 -1.68 -12.09
CA LEU A 136 7.90 -2.83 -11.22
C LEU A 136 9.24 -3.28 -10.61
N LYS A 137 9.33 -3.26 -9.28
CA LYS A 137 10.46 -3.79 -8.52
C LYS A 137 10.01 -4.98 -7.68
N LEU A 138 10.48 -6.17 -8.04
CA LEU A 138 10.32 -7.37 -7.21
C LEU A 138 11.46 -7.45 -6.19
N MET A 139 11.12 -7.82 -4.96
CA MET A 139 12.07 -8.05 -3.88
C MET A 139 12.06 -9.52 -3.48
N LYS A 140 13.21 -10.05 -3.10
CA LYS A 140 13.31 -11.35 -2.41
C LYS A 140 13.12 -11.16 -0.90
N VAL A 141 12.66 -12.21 -0.22
CA VAL A 141 12.60 -12.23 1.24
C VAL A 141 13.99 -11.95 1.81
N GLY A 142 14.11 -10.94 2.68
CA GLY A 142 15.38 -10.49 3.25
C GLY A 142 16.23 -9.57 2.37
N GLU A 143 15.79 -9.26 1.14
CA GLU A 143 16.47 -8.28 0.28
C GLU A 143 16.30 -6.86 0.86
N VAL A 144 17.40 -6.10 0.88
CA VAL A 144 17.42 -4.70 1.29
C VAL A 144 17.71 -3.84 0.07
N MET A 145 16.99 -2.73 -0.08
CA MET A 145 17.25 -1.74 -1.11
C MET A 145 17.46 -0.35 -0.53
N LYS A 146 18.26 0.46 -1.22
CA LYS A 146 18.35 1.90 -0.97
C LYS A 146 17.36 2.61 -1.88
N LEU A 147 16.73 3.65 -1.35
CA LEU A 147 15.83 4.55 -2.05
C LEU A 147 16.47 5.93 -2.17
#